data_AF-A0AA39Q0M9-F1
#
_entry.id   AF-A0AA39Q0M9-F1
#
_cell.length_a   1.000
_cell.length_b   1.000
_cell.length_c   1.000
_cell.angle_alpha   90.00
_cell.angle_beta   90.00
_cell.angle_gamma   90.00
#
_symmetry.space_group_name_H-M   'P 1'
#
loop_
_entity.id
_entity.type
_entity.pdbx_description
1 polymer ?
#
loop_
_entity_poly.entity_id
_entity_poly.type
_entity_poly.pdbx_seq_one_letter_code
_entity_poly.pdbx_strand_id
1 'polypeptide(L)'
;MIGAPLLPNAITSQDPLLPEYQPPDWSRLWELVNFIIFDYDNPKSHPSRVTPFDLACDILAHGLENGIAEAFEAFIEKKCLAVFGAHPYRLRLVRVINGYVAGIAKSLTNERRIDYLHESENLYVACSILASNDWTRDISPGDDILALRNVRPNDPAWVSCRDRLRRLETDAVQRPKWETELTTEEVTREKKNISEASALLAVGAINISRGKRRHIPWHG
;
A
#
# COMPACT_ATOMS: atom_id res chain seq x y z
N MET A 1 -70.72 -18.96 20.34
CA MET A 1 -70.45 -17.83 19.42
C MET A 1 -69.94 -16.69 20.28
N ILE A 2 -68.70 -16.17 20.25
CA ILE A 2 -67.48 -16.23 19.42
C ILE A 2 -66.38 -15.82 20.44
N GLY A 3 -65.34 -16.59 20.76
CA GLY A 3 -64.13 -16.80 19.95
C GLY A 3 -63.14 -15.63 20.08
N ALA A 4 -62.19 -15.69 21.03
CA ALA A 4 -60.91 -14.97 20.91
C ALA A 4 -59.83 -15.64 21.78
N PRO A 5 -58.57 -15.78 21.28
CA PRO A 5 -57.62 -16.78 21.74
C PRO A 5 -56.49 -16.20 22.61
N LEU A 6 -55.78 -17.14 23.25
CA LEU A 6 -54.50 -16.96 23.93
C LEU A 6 -53.47 -16.26 23.04
N LEU A 7 -52.71 -15.33 23.60
CA LEU A 7 -51.37 -14.99 23.11
C LEU A 7 -50.39 -14.94 24.29
N PRO A 8 -49.42 -15.86 24.34
CA PRO A 8 -48.14 -15.62 24.97
C PRO A 8 -47.09 -15.54 23.86
N ASN A 9 -46.79 -14.33 23.37
CA ASN A 9 -45.62 -14.14 22.51
C ASN A 9 -44.65 -13.22 23.23
N ALA A 10 -43.78 -13.88 23.99
CA ALA A 10 -42.45 -13.37 24.25
C ALA A 10 -41.85 -12.91 22.91
N ILE A 11 -41.46 -11.63 22.87
CA ILE A 11 -40.62 -11.13 21.80
C ILE A 11 -39.23 -11.74 22.04
N THR A 12 -39.03 -12.97 21.55
CA THR A 12 -37.67 -13.43 21.25
C THR A 12 -37.20 -12.59 20.08
N SER A 13 -36.39 -11.58 20.41
CA SER A 13 -35.52 -10.88 19.46
C SER A 13 -34.51 -11.88 18.92
N GLN A 14 -34.95 -12.78 18.04
CA GLN A 14 -34.06 -13.45 17.10
C GLN A 14 -33.86 -12.47 15.95
N ASP A 15 -32.98 -11.50 16.18
CA ASP A 15 -32.25 -10.94 15.04
C ASP A 15 -31.61 -12.11 14.31
N PRO A 16 -31.74 -12.22 12.98
CA PRO A 16 -30.97 -13.19 12.23
C PRO A 16 -29.51 -12.91 12.56
N LEU A 17 -28.85 -13.87 13.22
CA LEU A 17 -27.40 -13.85 13.36
C LEU A 17 -26.85 -13.61 11.95
N LEU A 18 -26.30 -12.42 11.73
CA LEU A 18 -25.54 -12.14 10.52
C LEU A 18 -24.59 -13.32 10.33
N PRO A 19 -24.46 -13.87 9.10
CA PRO A 19 -23.57 -14.99 8.87
C PRO A 19 -22.24 -14.69 9.55
N GLU A 20 -21.79 -15.57 10.45
CA GLU A 20 -20.47 -15.46 11.04
C GLU A 20 -19.51 -15.19 9.89
N TYR A 21 -18.82 -14.05 9.95
CA TYR A 21 -17.88 -13.64 8.92
C TYR A 21 -16.85 -14.74 8.77
N GLN A 22 -17.05 -15.62 7.79
CA GLN A 22 -16.06 -16.61 7.44
C GLN A 22 -14.94 -15.85 6.74
N PRO A 23 -13.71 -15.89 7.28
CA PRO A 23 -12.59 -15.26 6.60
C PRO A 23 -12.48 -15.85 5.19
N PRO A 24 -12.08 -15.04 4.20
CA PRO A 24 -11.88 -15.52 2.84
C PRO A 24 -11.01 -16.79 2.82
N ASP A 25 -11.30 -17.71 1.90
CA ASP A 25 -10.41 -18.83 1.63
C ASP A 25 -9.10 -18.32 1.02
N TRP A 26 -8.15 -18.03 1.91
CA TRP A 26 -6.86 -17.45 1.58
C TRP A 26 -5.95 -18.42 0.82
N SER A 27 -6.31 -19.71 0.68
CA SER A 27 -5.57 -20.67 -0.16
C SER A 27 -5.52 -20.25 -1.64
N ARG A 28 -6.51 -19.46 -2.08
CA ARG A 28 -6.58 -18.90 -3.44
C ARG A 28 -5.82 -17.59 -3.62
N LEU A 29 -5.19 -17.04 -2.57
CA LEU A 29 -4.34 -15.85 -2.71
C LEU A 29 -3.19 -16.07 -3.69
N TRP A 30 -2.72 -17.31 -3.80
CA TRP A 30 -1.72 -17.66 -4.79
C TRP A 30 -2.20 -17.44 -6.22
N GLU A 31 -3.43 -17.82 -6.52
CA GLU A 31 -4.08 -17.60 -7.81
C GLU A 31 -4.34 -16.11 -8.05
N LEU A 32 -4.73 -15.38 -7.01
CA LEU A 32 -4.90 -13.93 -7.06
C LEU A 32 -3.60 -13.22 -7.42
N VAL A 33 -2.49 -13.57 -6.75
CA VAL A 33 -1.18 -12.99 -7.03
C VAL A 33 -0.72 -13.35 -8.44
N ASN A 34 -0.93 -14.59 -8.89
CA ASN A 34 -0.67 -14.96 -10.29
C ASN A 34 -1.49 -14.11 -11.25
N PHE A 35 -2.77 -13.92 -10.98
CA PHE A 35 -3.64 -13.08 -11.80
C PHE A 35 -3.11 -11.64 -11.88
N ILE A 36 -2.72 -11.03 -10.75
CA ILE A 36 -2.12 -9.69 -10.72
C ILE A 36 -0.85 -9.65 -11.58
N ILE A 37 0.03 -10.64 -11.46
CA ILE A 37 1.27 -10.74 -12.23
C ILE A 37 1.00 -10.91 -13.74
N PHE A 38 0.01 -11.72 -14.11
CA PHE A 38 -0.31 -12.00 -15.52
C PHE A 38 -1.11 -10.89 -16.20
N ASP A 39 -2.04 -10.25 -15.49
CA ASP A 39 -2.85 -9.14 -16.02
C ASP A 39 -2.11 -7.79 -15.93
N TYR A 40 -0.92 -7.79 -15.29
CA TYR A 40 -0.08 -6.61 -15.06
C TYR A 40 0.19 -5.77 -16.31
N ASP A 41 0.44 -6.44 -17.44
CA ASP A 41 0.80 -5.81 -18.72
C ASP A 41 -0.41 -5.65 -19.65
N ASN A 42 -1.64 -5.91 -19.17
CA ASN A 42 -2.81 -5.88 -20.02
C ASN A 42 -3.11 -4.43 -20.47
N PRO A 43 -2.93 -4.09 -21.76
CA PRO A 43 -3.07 -2.73 -22.27
C PRO A 43 -4.53 -2.26 -22.36
N LYS A 44 -5.50 -3.15 -22.08
CA LYS A 44 -6.94 -2.85 -22.14
C LYS A 44 -7.53 -2.42 -20.78
N SER A 45 -6.70 -2.38 -19.74
CA SER A 45 -7.09 -1.91 -18.42
C SER A 45 -7.17 -0.37 -18.43
N HIS A 46 -8.32 0.15 -18.81
CA HIS A 46 -8.55 1.60 -18.84
C HIS A 46 -8.64 2.15 -17.40
N PRO A 47 -7.93 3.24 -17.05
CA PRO A 47 -7.88 3.79 -15.69
C PRO A 47 -9.21 4.32 -15.12
N SER A 48 -10.28 4.40 -15.93
CA SER A 48 -11.56 4.99 -15.56
C SER A 48 -12.60 3.99 -15.01
N ARG A 49 -12.29 2.69 -14.97
CA ARG A 49 -13.18 1.66 -14.41
C ARG A 49 -12.37 0.77 -13.47
N VAL A 50 -12.99 0.35 -12.36
CA VAL A 50 -12.43 -0.70 -11.51
C VAL A 50 -12.23 -1.95 -12.38
N THR A 51 -10.98 -2.26 -12.66
CA THR A 51 -10.60 -3.45 -13.42
C THR A 51 -10.51 -4.65 -12.48
N PRO A 52 -10.58 -5.88 -13.02
CA PRO A 52 -10.28 -7.07 -12.24
C PRO A 52 -8.89 -6.99 -11.57
N PHE A 53 -7.91 -6.37 -12.23
CA PHE A 53 -6.60 -6.05 -11.66
C PHE A 53 -6.69 -5.16 -10.40
N ASP A 54 -7.47 -4.08 -10.48
CA ASP A 54 -7.66 -3.16 -9.35
C ASP A 54 -8.30 -3.86 -8.15
N LEU A 55 -9.33 -4.67 -8.39
CA LEU A 55 -9.99 -5.47 -7.36
C LEU A 55 -9.02 -6.48 -6.73
N ALA A 56 -8.19 -7.13 -7.55
CA ALA A 56 -7.21 -8.07 -7.06
C ALA A 56 -6.13 -7.40 -6.19
N CYS A 57 -5.67 -6.21 -6.60
CA CYS A 57 -4.77 -5.38 -5.78
C CYS A 57 -5.42 -5.00 -4.44
N ASP A 58 -6.69 -4.61 -4.43
CA ASP A 58 -7.41 -4.25 -3.21
C ASP A 58 -7.55 -5.43 -2.24
N ILE A 59 -7.87 -6.63 -2.74
CA ILE A 59 -7.96 -7.85 -1.93
C ILE A 59 -6.59 -8.21 -1.34
N LEU A 60 -5.52 -8.16 -2.15
CA LEU A 60 -4.16 -8.44 -1.70
C LEU A 60 -3.69 -7.40 -0.66
N ALA A 61 -3.93 -6.12 -0.91
CA ALA A 61 -3.61 -5.03 0.02
C ALA A 61 -4.30 -5.24 1.38
N HIS A 62 -5.59 -5.60 1.37
CA HIS A 62 -6.34 -5.87 2.59
C HIS A 62 -5.78 -7.06 3.36
N GLY A 63 -5.42 -8.16 2.68
CA GLY A 63 -4.79 -9.31 3.33
C GLY A 63 -3.45 -8.97 3.98
N LEU A 64 -2.61 -8.21 3.27
CA LEU A 64 -1.32 -7.74 3.78
C LEU A 64 -1.48 -6.79 4.97
N GLU A 65 -2.37 -5.82 4.88
CA GLU A 65 -2.64 -4.85 5.95
C GLU A 65 -3.10 -5.53 7.24
N ASN A 66 -3.87 -6.61 7.13
CA ASN A 66 -4.38 -7.39 8.27
C ASN A 66 -3.40 -8.47 8.76
N GLY A 67 -2.18 -8.52 8.22
CA GLY A 67 -1.16 -9.45 8.70
C GLY A 67 -1.39 -10.91 8.30
N ILE A 68 -2.27 -11.19 7.34
CA ILE A 68 -2.61 -12.55 6.89
C ILE A 68 -1.36 -13.24 6.35
N ALA A 69 -0.97 -14.36 6.96
CA ALA A 69 0.32 -15.00 6.68
C ALA A 69 0.43 -15.45 5.22
N GLU A 70 -0.63 -16.02 4.69
CA GLU A 70 -0.76 -16.51 3.32
C GLU A 70 -0.58 -15.38 2.28
N ALA A 71 -1.02 -14.16 2.60
CA ALA A 71 -0.83 -13.00 1.73
C ALA A 71 0.64 -12.60 1.67
N PHE A 72 1.33 -12.60 2.80
CA PHE A 72 2.77 -12.33 2.86
C PHE A 72 3.59 -13.41 2.15
N GLU A 73 3.27 -14.68 2.37
CA GLU A 73 3.97 -15.79 1.71
C GLU A 73 3.77 -15.74 0.20
N ALA A 74 2.54 -15.58 -0.28
CA ALA A 74 2.28 -15.43 -1.71
C ALA A 74 3.02 -14.21 -2.30
N PHE A 75 3.05 -13.07 -1.58
CA PHE A 75 3.73 -11.86 -2.03
C PHE A 75 5.24 -12.06 -2.20
N ILE A 76 5.88 -12.66 -1.19
CA ILE A 76 7.34 -12.88 -1.13
C ILE A 76 7.76 -13.99 -2.10
N GLU A 77 7.09 -15.14 -2.08
CA GLU A 77 7.48 -16.30 -2.90
C GLU A 77 7.31 -16.04 -4.40
N LYS A 78 6.34 -15.19 -4.76
CA LYS A 78 6.15 -14.72 -6.15
C LYS A 78 7.04 -13.55 -6.54
N LYS A 79 7.87 -13.05 -5.61
CA LYS A 79 8.75 -11.91 -5.82
C LYS A 79 7.99 -10.71 -6.40
N CYS A 80 6.83 -10.39 -5.82
CA CYS A 80 5.92 -9.38 -6.39
C CYS A 80 6.61 -8.04 -6.66
N LEU A 81 7.50 -7.57 -5.78
CA LEU A 81 8.25 -6.32 -6.01
C LEU A 81 9.18 -6.38 -7.23
N ALA A 82 9.79 -7.53 -7.52
CA ALA A 82 10.61 -7.69 -8.71
C ALA A 82 9.75 -7.62 -9.99
N VAL A 83 8.54 -8.19 -9.96
CA VAL A 83 7.59 -8.10 -11.07
C VAL A 83 7.09 -6.67 -11.25
N PHE A 84 6.68 -6.03 -10.15
CA PHE A 84 6.14 -4.67 -10.18
C PHE A 84 7.18 -3.64 -10.63
N GLY A 85 8.47 -3.91 -10.41
CA GLY A 85 9.56 -3.06 -10.87
C GLY A 85 9.59 -2.84 -12.40
N ALA A 86 8.92 -3.70 -13.18
CA ALA A 86 8.80 -3.51 -14.63
C ALA A 86 7.89 -2.33 -15.01
N HIS A 87 6.88 -1.99 -14.19
CA HIS A 87 5.88 -0.93 -14.50
C HIS A 87 5.38 -0.19 -13.24
N PRO A 88 6.23 0.58 -12.54
CA PRO A 88 5.93 1.12 -11.21
C PRO A 88 4.76 2.13 -11.14
N TYR A 89 4.15 2.51 -12.27
CA TYR A 89 3.11 3.55 -12.37
C TYR A 89 1.68 3.02 -12.35
N ARG A 90 1.47 1.71 -12.08
CA ARG A 90 0.14 1.16 -11.83
C ARG A 90 -0.40 1.65 -10.48
N LEU A 91 -1.27 2.65 -10.49
CA LEU A 91 -1.77 3.38 -9.30
C LEU A 91 -2.24 2.47 -8.15
N ARG A 92 -2.95 1.35 -8.44
CA ARG A 92 -3.44 0.44 -7.40
C ARG A 92 -2.35 -0.35 -6.68
N LEU A 93 -1.14 -0.43 -7.22
CA LEU A 93 0.00 -1.01 -6.51
C LEU A 93 0.36 -0.20 -5.26
N VAL A 94 0.08 1.11 -5.21
CA VAL A 94 0.28 1.94 -4.02
C VAL A 94 -0.44 1.33 -2.81
N ARG A 95 -1.67 0.85 -3.00
CA ARG A 95 -2.45 0.19 -1.93
C ARG A 95 -1.79 -1.11 -1.49
N VAL A 96 -1.28 -1.90 -2.42
CA VAL A 96 -0.59 -3.16 -2.11
C VAL A 96 0.66 -2.89 -1.28
N ILE A 97 1.48 -1.91 -1.66
CA ILE A 97 2.68 -1.54 -0.90
C ILE A 97 2.32 -0.98 0.47
N ASN A 98 1.33 -0.10 0.56
CA ASN A 98 0.85 0.43 1.84
C ASN A 98 0.33 -0.69 2.76
N GLY A 99 -0.42 -1.65 2.22
CA GLY A 99 -0.87 -2.83 2.96
C GLY A 99 0.30 -3.67 3.48
N TYR A 100 1.31 -3.92 2.64
CA TYR A 100 2.52 -4.64 3.02
C TYR A 100 3.27 -3.95 4.18
N VAL A 101 3.49 -2.64 4.07
CA VAL A 101 4.16 -1.83 5.10
C VAL A 101 3.36 -1.80 6.39
N ALA A 102 2.05 -1.57 6.32
CA ALA A 102 1.17 -1.56 7.49
C ALA A 102 1.15 -2.91 8.21
N GLY A 103 1.08 -4.02 7.47
CA GLY A 103 1.12 -5.36 8.02
C GLY A 103 2.44 -5.69 8.72
N ILE A 104 3.57 -5.26 8.15
CA ILE A 104 4.88 -5.38 8.82
C ILE A 104 4.92 -4.54 10.10
N ALA A 105 4.48 -3.28 10.04
CA ALA A 105 4.50 -2.38 11.19
C ALA A 105 3.67 -2.92 12.38
N LYS A 106 2.59 -3.65 12.11
CA LYS A 106 1.77 -4.35 13.13
C LYS A 106 2.47 -5.57 13.73
N SER A 107 3.39 -6.21 13.00
CA SER A 107 4.05 -7.45 13.40
C SER A 107 5.53 -7.45 12.98
N LEU A 108 6.34 -6.69 13.72
CA LEU A 108 7.79 -6.56 13.50
C LEU A 108 8.59 -7.82 13.83
N THR A 109 7.94 -8.92 14.20
CA THR A 109 8.61 -10.16 14.63
C THR A 109 9.07 -11.05 13.47
N ASN A 110 8.63 -10.76 12.24
CA ASN A 110 8.96 -11.56 11.07
C ASN A 110 10.01 -10.86 10.19
N GLU A 111 11.28 -11.05 10.54
CA GLU A 111 12.43 -10.44 9.84
C GLU A 111 12.46 -10.77 8.35
N ARG A 112 11.99 -11.94 7.92
CA ARG A 112 11.93 -12.31 6.48
C ARG A 112 11.13 -11.29 5.66
N ARG A 113 10.02 -10.77 6.21
CA ARG A 113 9.17 -9.78 5.53
C ARG A 113 9.88 -8.43 5.42
N ILE A 114 10.63 -8.06 6.46
CA ILE A 114 11.40 -6.81 6.52
C ILE A 114 12.61 -6.89 5.59
N ASP A 115 13.36 -8.00 5.64
CA ASP A 115 14.54 -8.24 4.81
C ASP A 115 14.18 -8.26 3.34
N TYR A 116 13.09 -8.95 2.95
CA TYR A 116 12.59 -8.93 1.57
C TYR A 116 12.34 -7.50 1.08
N LEU A 117 11.72 -6.65 1.90
CA LEU A 117 11.45 -5.24 1.56
C LEU A 117 12.73 -4.40 1.46
N HIS A 118 13.73 -4.67 2.30
CA HIS A 118 14.97 -3.88 2.39
C HIS A 118 16.08 -4.38 1.47
N GLU A 119 15.85 -5.42 0.66
CA GLU A 119 16.66 -5.68 -0.52
C GLU A 119 16.69 -4.42 -1.42
N SER A 120 17.89 -4.01 -1.86
CA SER A 120 18.09 -2.73 -2.57
C SER A 120 17.14 -2.50 -3.75
N GLU A 121 16.86 -3.55 -4.54
CA GLU A 121 15.92 -3.47 -5.67
C GLU A 121 14.47 -3.33 -5.19
N ASN A 122 14.05 -4.17 -4.25
CA ASN A 122 12.68 -4.19 -3.74
C ASN A 122 12.33 -2.87 -3.05
N LEU A 123 13.27 -2.31 -2.28
CA LEU A 123 13.11 -1.03 -1.60
C LEU A 123 12.93 0.11 -2.60
N TYR A 124 13.74 0.12 -3.66
CA TYR A 124 13.63 1.11 -4.73
C TYR A 124 12.28 1.00 -5.45
N VAL A 125 11.84 -0.21 -5.79
CA VAL A 125 10.55 -0.43 -6.46
C VAL A 125 9.40 0.05 -5.56
N ALA A 126 9.39 -0.35 -4.29
CA ALA A 126 8.37 0.08 -3.34
C ALA A 126 8.32 1.61 -3.23
N CYS A 127 9.45 2.28 -3.06
CA CYS A 127 9.50 3.74 -3.03
C CYS A 127 9.04 4.38 -4.34
N SER A 128 9.39 3.82 -5.49
CA SER A 128 9.00 4.35 -6.81
C SER A 128 7.48 4.24 -7.01
N ILE A 129 6.88 3.13 -6.58
CA ILE A 129 5.42 2.95 -6.60
C ILE A 129 4.75 3.97 -5.68
N LEU A 130 5.19 4.09 -4.43
CA LEU A 130 4.61 5.05 -3.48
C LEU A 130 4.76 6.49 -3.94
N ALA A 131 5.92 6.84 -4.50
CA ALA A 131 6.18 8.16 -5.05
C ALA A 131 5.32 8.49 -6.28
N SER A 132 4.93 7.49 -7.07
CA SER A 132 3.99 7.70 -8.19
C SER A 132 2.62 8.20 -7.71
N ASN A 133 2.25 7.87 -6.46
CA ASN A 133 1.02 8.19 -5.75
C ASN A 133 -0.25 7.65 -6.42
N ASP A 134 -1.26 7.28 -5.63
CA ASP A 134 -2.58 6.94 -6.15
C ASP A 134 -3.35 8.25 -6.36
N TRP A 135 -3.51 8.70 -7.61
CA TRP A 135 -4.21 9.96 -7.92
C TRP A 135 -5.68 9.99 -7.51
N THR A 136 -6.22 8.86 -7.05
CA THR A 136 -7.56 8.77 -6.46
C THR A 136 -7.58 9.07 -4.96
N ARG A 137 -6.42 9.26 -4.32
CA ARG A 137 -6.27 9.61 -2.89
C ARG A 137 -5.74 11.04 -2.77
N ASP A 138 -6.41 11.87 -1.96
CA ASP A 138 -5.91 13.18 -1.53
C ASP A 138 -4.84 13.06 -0.41
N ILE A 139 -4.00 12.02 -0.47
CA ILE A 139 -2.96 11.76 0.52
C ILE A 139 -1.61 12.10 -0.12
N SER A 140 -0.78 12.82 0.62
CA SER A 140 0.59 13.09 0.18
C SER A 140 1.37 11.77 0.17
N PRO A 141 2.16 11.48 -0.88
CA PRO A 141 3.08 10.34 -0.89
C PRO A 141 4.09 10.39 0.28
N GLY A 142 4.25 11.56 0.92
CA GLY A 142 5.15 11.72 2.06
C GLY A 142 4.80 10.86 3.26
N ASP A 143 3.51 10.71 3.59
CA ASP A 143 3.10 9.87 4.73
C ASP A 143 3.40 8.39 4.48
N ASP A 144 3.18 7.92 3.24
CA ASP A 144 3.46 6.56 2.83
C ASP A 144 4.97 6.27 2.86
N ILE A 145 5.80 7.19 2.36
CA ILE A 145 7.27 7.07 2.39
C ILE A 145 7.80 7.09 3.83
N LEU A 146 7.23 7.93 4.70
CA LEU A 146 7.60 7.96 6.12
C LEU A 146 7.19 6.68 6.85
N ALA A 147 6.00 6.14 6.57
CA ALA A 147 5.56 4.86 7.13
C ALA A 147 6.51 3.72 6.74
N LEU A 148 6.87 3.66 5.45
CA LEU A 148 7.85 2.70 4.94
C LEU A 148 9.22 2.87 5.61
N ARG A 149 9.73 4.10 5.71
CA ARG A 149 11.01 4.40 6.36
C ARG A 149 11.04 3.99 7.83
N ASN A 150 9.92 4.15 8.54
CA ASN A 150 9.82 3.81 9.96
C ASN A 150 9.91 2.30 10.23
N VAL A 151 9.76 1.43 9.23
CA VAL A 151 9.98 -0.01 9.38
C VAL A 151 11.44 -0.30 9.78
N ARG A 152 12.41 0.36 9.15
CA ARG A 152 13.84 0.21 9.46
C ARG A 152 14.60 1.53 9.20
N PRO A 153 14.49 2.52 10.10
CA PRO A 153 14.88 3.91 9.82
C PRO A 153 16.38 4.14 9.57
N ASN A 154 17.23 3.22 10.01
CA ASN A 154 18.69 3.32 9.93
C ASN A 154 19.32 2.38 8.88
N ASP A 155 18.51 1.80 7.99
CA ASP A 155 19.01 0.87 6.98
C ASP A 155 19.88 1.58 5.93
N PRO A 156 21.10 1.09 5.60
CA PRO A 156 21.95 1.71 4.59
C PRO A 156 21.34 1.68 3.18
N ALA A 157 20.38 0.79 2.90
CA ALA A 157 19.68 0.72 1.61
C ALA A 157 18.94 2.01 1.25
N TRP A 158 18.60 2.86 2.25
CA TRP A 158 17.98 4.17 2.02
C TRP A 158 18.85 5.10 1.17
N VAL A 159 20.18 5.03 1.30
CA VAL A 159 21.09 5.87 0.51
C VAL A 159 21.01 5.51 -0.97
N SER A 160 21.11 4.21 -1.27
CA SER A 160 20.98 3.67 -2.63
C SER A 160 19.61 3.99 -3.23
N CYS A 161 18.54 3.73 -2.46
CA CYS A 161 17.17 3.99 -2.89
C CYS A 161 16.95 5.48 -3.23
N ARG A 162 17.39 6.39 -2.36
CA ARG A 162 17.30 7.84 -2.59
C ARG A 162 18.01 8.26 -3.87
N ASP A 163 19.23 7.79 -4.08
CA ASP A 163 20.03 8.18 -5.24
C ASP A 163 19.41 7.68 -6.55
N ARG A 164 18.77 6.50 -6.52
CA ARG A 164 18.01 5.98 -7.66
C ARG A 164 16.72 6.75 -7.92
N LEU A 165 15.96 7.13 -6.89
CA LEU A 165 14.78 7.98 -7.05
C LEU A 165 15.13 9.34 -7.67
N ARG A 166 16.29 9.92 -7.33
CA ARG A 166 16.76 11.17 -7.97
C ARG A 166 17.05 10.99 -9.45
N ARG A 167 17.54 9.81 -9.87
CA ARG A 167 17.73 9.53 -11.31
C ARG A 167 16.40 9.40 -12.03
N LEU A 168 15.37 8.85 -11.36
CA LEU A 168 14.00 8.78 -11.90
C LEU A 168 13.42 10.18 -12.18
N GLU A 169 13.78 11.19 -11.39
CA GLU A 169 13.38 12.60 -11.61
C GLU A 169 13.99 13.18 -12.90
N THR A 170 15.23 12.80 -13.22
CA THR A 170 16.03 13.37 -14.31
C THR A 170 15.92 12.59 -15.62
N ASP A 171 15.77 11.27 -15.54
CA ASP A 171 15.70 10.40 -16.71
C ASP A 171 14.29 10.47 -17.30
N ALA A 172 14.21 10.57 -18.63
CA ALA A 172 12.95 10.32 -19.32
C ALA A 172 12.65 8.82 -19.18
N VAL A 173 11.94 8.44 -18.12
CA VAL A 173 11.55 7.04 -17.93
C VAL A 173 10.78 6.60 -19.17
N GLN A 174 11.24 5.50 -19.75
CA GLN A 174 10.65 4.95 -20.96
C GLN A 174 9.30 4.35 -20.59
N ARG A 175 8.26 5.18 -20.70
CA ARG A 175 6.90 4.80 -20.32
C ARG A 175 6.34 3.81 -21.33
N PRO A 176 5.64 2.76 -20.89
CA PRO A 176 4.86 1.92 -21.77
C PRO A 176 3.93 2.74 -22.65
N LYS A 177 3.71 2.29 -23.88
CA LYS A 177 2.92 3.01 -24.89
C LYS A 177 1.50 3.34 -24.41
N TRP A 178 0.91 2.55 -23.51
CA TRP A 178 -0.42 2.83 -22.95
C TRP A 178 -0.42 3.94 -21.87
N GLU A 179 0.74 4.30 -21.31
CA GLU A 179 0.92 5.47 -20.43
C GLU A 179 1.23 6.76 -21.20
N THR A 180 1.37 6.72 -22.53
CA THR A 180 1.60 7.94 -23.33
C THR A 180 0.39 8.89 -23.37
N GLU A 181 -0.69 8.57 -22.66
CA GLU A 181 -1.89 9.39 -22.49
C GLU A 181 -1.84 10.31 -21.26
N LEU A 182 -0.75 10.32 -20.49
CA LEU A 182 -0.63 11.19 -19.33
C LEU A 182 -0.52 12.66 -19.72
N THR A 183 -1.32 13.48 -19.07
CA THR A 183 -1.30 14.93 -19.20
C THR A 183 0.01 15.50 -18.68
N THR A 184 0.34 16.72 -19.11
CA THR A 184 1.52 17.43 -18.61
C THR A 184 1.40 17.70 -17.10
N GLU A 185 0.18 17.94 -16.59
CA GLU A 185 -0.06 18.09 -15.16
C GLU A 185 0.26 16.82 -14.37
N GLU A 186 -0.13 15.65 -14.86
CA GLU A 186 0.13 14.36 -14.22
C GLU A 186 1.63 14.05 -14.16
N VAL A 187 2.36 14.25 -15.26
CA VAL A 187 3.82 14.09 -15.29
C VAL A 187 4.51 15.08 -14.33
N THR A 188 4.02 16.32 -14.28
CA THR A 188 4.57 17.35 -13.36
C THR A 188 4.31 16.99 -11.90
N ARG A 189 3.11 16.48 -11.59
CA ARG A 189 2.73 16.03 -10.25
C ARG A 189 3.58 14.85 -9.80
N GLU A 190 3.79 13.87 -10.68
CA GLU A 190 4.62 12.71 -10.40
C GLU A 190 6.08 13.11 -10.10
N LYS A 191 6.69 13.97 -10.93
CA LYS A 191 8.04 14.49 -10.66
C LYS A 191 8.14 15.19 -9.31
N LYS A 192 7.12 15.99 -8.97
CA LYS A 192 7.03 16.64 -7.66
C LYS A 192 7.00 15.62 -6.53
N ASN A 193 6.18 14.57 -6.66
CA ASN A 193 6.06 13.52 -5.65
C ASN A 193 7.36 12.72 -5.48
N ILE A 194 8.06 12.40 -6.57
CA ILE A 194 9.38 11.74 -6.55
C ILE A 194 10.41 12.61 -5.82
N SER A 195 10.44 13.91 -6.12
CA SER A 195 11.32 14.87 -5.47
C SER A 195 11.05 14.96 -3.96
N GLU A 196 9.77 15.02 -3.57
CA GLU A 196 9.35 15.01 -2.16
C GLU A 196 9.75 13.71 -1.45
N ALA A 197 9.49 12.55 -2.06
CA ALA A 197 9.89 11.25 -1.53
C ALA A 197 11.41 11.17 -1.31
N SER A 198 12.21 11.57 -2.31
CA SER A 198 13.68 11.58 -2.20
C SER A 198 14.17 12.51 -1.08
N ALA A 199 13.54 13.67 -0.91
CA ALA A 199 13.86 14.61 0.16
C ALA A 199 13.57 14.02 1.55
N LEU A 200 12.45 13.31 1.72
CA LEU A 200 12.08 12.67 2.99
C LEU A 200 13.04 11.55 3.39
N LEU A 201 13.62 10.84 2.41
CA LEU A 201 14.67 9.85 2.66
C LEU A 201 16.00 10.48 3.08
N ALA A 202 16.21 11.79 2.85
CA ALA A 202 17.44 12.48 3.26
C ALA A 202 17.45 12.93 4.73
N VAL A 203 16.29 13.01 5.41
CA VAL A 203 16.16 13.54 6.79
C VAL A 203 16.59 12.50 7.85
N GLY A 204 17.64 11.73 7.56
CA GLY A 204 18.14 10.60 8.35
C GLY A 204 19.18 10.89 9.43
N ALA A 205 19.64 12.14 9.58
CA ALA A 205 20.75 12.47 10.49
C ALA A 205 20.42 13.47 11.60
N ILE A 206 19.15 13.87 11.79
CA ILE A 206 18.79 14.85 12.83
C ILE A 206 17.94 14.18 13.90
N ASN A 207 18.57 13.99 15.05
CA ASN A 207 17.99 13.73 16.36
C ASN A 207 16.58 14.33 16.49
N ILE A 208 15.58 13.49 16.74
CA ILE A 208 14.37 13.93 17.44
C ILE A 208 14.78 14.17 18.89
N SER A 209 15.40 15.31 19.16
CA SER A 209 15.56 15.81 20.52
C SER A 209 14.18 16.22 21.04
N ARG A 210 13.75 15.51 22.06
CA ARG A 210 12.68 15.88 22.98
C ARG A 210 12.72 17.39 23.30
N GLY A 211 11.55 18.00 23.29
CA GLY A 211 11.21 19.05 24.27
C GLY A 211 10.95 20.44 23.70
N LYS A 212 9.66 20.75 23.51
CA LYS A 212 9.12 22.05 23.90
C LYS A 212 7.66 21.88 24.33
N ARG A 213 7.46 21.49 25.60
CA ARG A 213 6.21 21.79 26.30
C ARG A 213 6.07 23.30 26.28
N ARG A 214 5.07 23.82 25.58
CA ARG A 214 4.65 25.21 25.75
C ARG A 214 3.98 25.28 27.12
N HIS A 215 4.68 25.87 28.07
CA HIS A 215 4.13 26.29 29.34
C HIS A 215 3.13 27.42 29.05
N ILE A 216 1.86 27.21 29.40
CA ILE A 216 0.84 28.27 29.39
C ILE A 216 1.05 29.07 30.68
N PRO A 217 1.19 30.41 30.64
CA PRO A 217 1.18 31.20 31.86
C PRO A 217 -0.28 31.45 32.27
N TRP A 218 -0.61 31.02 33.48
CA TRP A 218 -1.80 31.48 34.19
C TRP A 218 -1.49 32.87 34.77
N HIS A 219 -2.25 33.88 34.39
CA HIS A 219 -2.37 35.12 35.15
C HIS A 219 -3.78 35.17 35.73
N GLY A 220 -3.83 35.35 37.06
CA GLY A 220 -5.05 35.59 37.83
C GLY A 220 -5.48 37.06 37.82
#